data_AF-A0A9E2F6T4-F1
#
_entry.id   AF-A0A9E2F6T4-F1
#
_cell.length_a   1.000
_cell.length_b   1.000
_cell.length_c   1.000
_cell.angle_alpha   90.00
_cell.angle_beta   90.00
_cell.angle_gamma   90.00
#
_symmetry.space_group_name_H-M   'P 1'
#
loop_
_entity.id
_entity.type
_entity.pdbx_description
1 polymer ?
#
loop_
_entity_poly.entity_id
_entity_poly.type
_entity_poly.pdbx_seq_one_letter_code
_entity_poly.pdbx_strand_id
1 'polypeptide(L)' 'MEIKELTKDYITIGEETIWFDEPFDELPTKKDFEKWLKNIRKVLEKSFASKNK' A
#
# COMPACT_ATOMS: atom_id res chain seq x y z
N MET A 1 0.48 -1.70 -10.66
CA MET A 1 1.16 -0.77 -9.76
C MET A 1 2.63 -1.04 -9.89
N GLU A 2 3.38 -0.10 -10.45
CA GLU A 2 4.84 -0.19 -10.52
C GLU A 2 5.41 0.52 -9.30
N ILE A 3 6.02 -0.23 -8.38
CA ILE A 3 6.73 0.34 -7.23
C ILE A 3 8.15 0.68 -7.70
N LYS A 4 8.45 1.98 -7.74
CA LYS A 4 9.78 2.49 -8.12
C LYS A 4 10.74 2.47 -6.93
N GLU A 5 10.25 2.84 -5.75
CA GLU A 5 11.04 2.93 -4.53
C GLU A 5 10.18 2.63 -3.31
N LEU A 6 10.75 1.92 -2.33
CA LEU A 6 10.11 1.61 -1.05
C LEU A 6 11.16 1.86 0.04
N THR A 7 10.85 2.76 0.96
CA THR A 7 11.67 3.08 2.13
C THR A 7 10.88 2.83 3.42
N LYS A 8 11.47 3.17 4.56
CA LYS A 8 10.75 3.13 5.85
C LYS A 8 9.74 4.26 5.99
N ASP A 9 9.97 5.38 5.31
CA ASP A 9 9.23 6.64 5.50
C ASP A 9 8.23 6.90 4.38
N TYR A 10 8.47 6.36 3.18
CA TYR A 10 7.62 6.59 2.02
C TYR A 10 7.70 5.46 0.99
N ILE A 11 6.74 5.50 0.05
CA ILE A 11 6.75 4.71 -1.17
C ILE A 11 6.53 5.60 -2.39
N THR A 12 7.24 5.30 -3.47
CA THR A 12 6.99 5.89 -4.79
C THR A 12 6.34 4.86 -5.72
N ILE A 13 5.12 5.15 -6.15
CA ILE A 13 4.33 4.34 -7.08
C ILE A 13 4.11 5.17 -8.34
N GLY A 14 4.66 4.75 -9.48
CA GLY A 14 4.60 5.56 -10.70
C GLY A 14 5.33 6.90 -10.53
N GLU A 15 4.63 8.02 -10.61
CA GLU A 15 5.20 9.37 -10.38
C GLU A 15 4.76 9.98 -9.04
N GLU A 16 3.99 9.24 -8.25
CA GLU A 16 3.46 9.71 -6.98
C GLU A 16 4.28 9.14 -5.81
N THR A 17 4.57 10.00 -4.83
CA THR A 17 5.21 9.63 -3.56
C THR A 17 4.21 9.76 -2.43
N ILE A 18 4.04 8.67 -1.68
CA ILE A 18 3.13 8.57 -0.54
C ILE A 18 3.99 8.41 0.71
N TRP A 19 3.86 9.35 1.64
CA TRP A 19 4.52 9.31 2.94
C TRP A 19 3.67 8.53 3.94
N PHE A 20 4.32 7.76 4.80
CA PHE A 20 3.65 7.03 5.87
C PHE A 20 3.51 7.92 7.10
N ASP A 21 2.29 8.04 7.64
CA ASP A 21 2.05 8.75 8.91
C ASP A 21 2.80 8.08 10.08
N GLU A 22 2.93 6.76 10.02
CA GLU A 22 3.77 5.95 10.91
C GLU A 22 4.82 5.19 10.06
N PRO A 23 6.09 5.63 10.08
CA PRO A 23 7.17 4.93 9.39
C PRO A 23 7.39 3.51 9.92
N PHE A 24 7.93 2.63 9.06
CA PHE A 24 8.25 1.27 9.47
C PHE A 24 9.53 1.22 10.33
N ASP A 25 9.50 0.45 11.42
CA ASP A 25 10.69 0.18 12.24
C ASP A 25 11.83 -0.45 11.42
N GLU A 26 11.47 -1.40 10.54
CA GLU A 26 12.37 -2.09 9.62
C GLU A 26 11.84 -1.99 8.19
N LEU A 27 12.76 -1.88 7.22
CA LEU A 27 12.39 -1.76 5.82
C LEU A 27 11.67 -3.03 5.38
N PRO A 28 10.38 -2.98 5.02
CA PRO A 28 9.67 -4.17 4.57
C PRO A 28 10.28 -4.70 3.28
N THR A 29 10.21 -6.03 3.10
CA THR A 29 10.54 -6.59 1.78
C THR A 29 9.49 -6.14 0.77
N LYS A 30 9.92 -5.91 -0.47
CA LYS A 30 9.00 -5.54 -1.57
C LYS A 30 7.81 -6.50 -1.68
N LYS A 31 8.06 -7.80 -1.50
CA LYS A 31 7.04 -8.86 -1.58
C LYS A 31 5.99 -8.73 -0.47
N ASP A 32 6.42 -8.48 0.76
CA ASP A 32 5.49 -8.35 1.89
C ASP A 32 4.67 -7.07 1.77
N PHE A 33 5.30 -5.99 1.32
CA PHE A 33 4.62 -4.72 1.06
C PHE A 33 3.57 -4.85 -0.05
N GLU A 34 3.91 -5.50 -1.18
CA GLU A 34 2.95 -5.79 -2.25
C GLU A 34 1.78 -6.65 -1.77
N LYS A 35 2.04 -7.63 -0.90
CA LYS A 35 1.00 -8.45 -0.28
C LYS A 35 0.07 -7.62 0.61
N TRP A 36 0.62 -6.71 1.40
CA TRP A 36 -0.13 -5.77 2.23
C TRP A 36 -1.00 -4.82 1.38
N LEU A 37 -0.44 -4.19 0.35
CA LEU A 37 -1.19 -3.37 -0.61
C LEU A 37 -2.34 -4.13 -1.26
N LYS A 38 -2.08 -5.38 -1.68
CA LYS A 38 -3.11 -6.23 -2.28
C LYS A 38 -4.24 -6.53 -1.30
N ASN A 39 -3.93 -6.70 -0.01
CA ASN A 39 -4.93 -6.92 1.02
C ASN A 39 -5.76 -5.66 1.27
N ILE A 40 -5.14 -4.48 1.35
CA ILE A 40 -5.85 -3.20 1.46
C ILE A 40 -6.82 -3.02 0.30
N ARG A 41 -6.34 -3.23 -0.93
CA ARG A 41 -7.18 -3.13 -2.13
C ARG A 41 -8.43 -4.02 -2.03
N LYS A 42 -8.27 -5.27 -1.60
CA LYS A 42 -9.40 -6.19 -1.40
C LYS A 42 -10.39 -5.69 -0.35
N VAL A 43 -9.90 -5.10 0.74
CA VAL A 43 -10.76 -4.56 1.81
C VAL A 43 -11.54 -3.35 1.32
N LEU A 44 -10.89 -2.45 0.58
CA LEU A 44 -11.54 -1.29 -0.01
C LEU A 44 -12.59 -1.73 -1.04
N GLU A 45 -12.24 -2.63 -1.97
CA GLU A 45 -13.19 -3.16 -2.96
C GLU A 45 -14.38 -3.88 -2.31
N LYS A 46 -14.17 -4.62 -1.22
CA LYS A 46 -15.26 -5.26 -0.46
C LYS A 46 -16.15 -4.26 0.28
N SER A 47 -15.57 -3.19 0.84
CA SER A 47 -16.33 -2.18 1.58
C SER A 47 -17.25 -1.37 0.66
N PHE A 48 -16.87 -1.19 -0.61
CA PHE A 48 -17.76 -0.61 -1.63
C PHE A 48 -18.89 -1.57 -2.07
N ALA A 49 -18.71 -2.89 -1.96
CA ALA A 49 -19.74 -3.87 -2.32
C ALA A 49 -20.84 -4.08 -1.26
N SER A 50 -20.75 -3.45 -0.08
CA SER A 50 -21.72 -3.59 1.02
C SER A 50 -22.70 -2.43 1.21
N LYS A 51 -22.78 -1.49 0.26
CA LYS A 51 -23.87 -0.49 0.19
C LYS A 51 -24.52 -0.51 -1.20
N ASN A 52 -25.30 -1.55 -1.46
CA ASN A 52 -26.43 -1.52 -2.38
C ASN A 52 -27.30 -2.75 -2.13
N LYS A 53 -28.11 -2.69 -1.09
CA LYS A 53 -29.40 -3.40 -1.04
C LYS A 53 -30.32 -2.73 -0.02
#